data_AF-A0A7K8B8V6-F1
#
_entry.id   AF-A0A7K8B8V6-F1
#
_cell.length_a   1.000
_cell.length_b   1.000
_cell.length_c   1.000
_cell.angle_alpha   90.00
_cell.angle_beta   90.00
_cell.angle_gamma   90.00
#
_symmetry.space_group_name_H-M   'P 1'
#
loop_
_entity.id
_entity.type
_entity.pdbx_description
1 polymer ?
#
loop_
_entity_poly.entity_id
_entity_poly.type
_entity_poly.pdbx_seq_one_letter_code
_entity_poly.pdbx_strand_id
1 'polypeptide(L)'
;AKPTCRNTYRLEPRTKVQDCLVRDKAQAILTNKLQEATYDGVSSPFLCASISEEILKAVKELDYDRYKYVVSVLIVEKANQAMIVASRCLWDDQRDTWVSAKCETDTFIALALVMACYYD
;
A
#
# COMPACT_ATOMS: atom_id res chain seq x y z
N ALA A 1 -17.25 21.69 -25.89
CA ALA A 1 -16.76 22.47 -24.73
C ALA A 1 -17.00 21.64 -23.47
N LYS A 2 -15.98 21.41 -22.62
CA LYS A 2 -16.19 20.77 -21.31
C LYS A 2 -17.02 21.73 -20.45
N PRO A 3 -18.11 21.30 -19.80
CA PRO A 3 -18.91 22.19 -18.98
C PRO A 3 -18.06 22.67 -17.80
N THR A 4 -17.99 23.99 -17.62
CA THR A 4 -17.39 24.65 -16.45
C THR A 4 -18.25 24.33 -15.24
N CYS A 5 -17.90 23.27 -14.53
CA CYS A 5 -18.60 22.89 -13.31
C CYS A 5 -18.26 23.89 -12.20
N ARG A 6 -19.28 24.53 -11.61
CA ARG A 6 -19.11 25.35 -10.39
C ARG A 6 -18.57 24.48 -9.25
N ASN A 7 -17.83 25.09 -8.31
CA ASN A 7 -17.39 24.40 -7.09
C ASN A 7 -18.61 23.81 -6.37
N THR A 8 -18.65 22.48 -6.25
CA THR A 8 -19.74 21.77 -5.57
C THR A 8 -19.58 21.76 -4.05
N TYR A 9 -18.42 22.19 -3.52
CA TYR A 9 -18.05 22.13 -2.09
C TYR A 9 -18.33 20.75 -1.45
N ARG A 10 -18.31 19.69 -2.25
CA ARG A 10 -18.66 18.34 -1.82
C ARG A 10 -17.59 17.84 -0.83
N LEU A 11 -18.02 17.40 0.34
CA LEU A 11 -17.15 16.89 1.42
C LEU A 11 -16.92 15.37 1.38
N GLU A 12 -17.54 14.67 0.43
CA GLU A 12 -17.40 13.22 0.28
C GLU A 12 -16.57 12.87 -0.97
N PRO A 13 -15.84 11.75 -0.96
CA PRO A 13 -15.25 11.19 -2.17
C PRO A 13 -16.34 10.76 -3.17
N ARG A 14 -16.01 10.74 -4.47
CA ARG A 14 -16.90 10.15 -5.51
C ARG A 14 -17.00 8.65 -5.32
N THR A 15 -15.85 8.05 -5.07
CA THR A 15 -15.68 6.62 -5.02
C THR A 15 -14.83 6.32 -3.81
N LYS A 16 -15.35 5.49 -2.90
CA LYS A 16 -14.54 4.96 -1.81
C LYS A 16 -13.46 4.04 -2.35
N VAL A 17 -12.31 4.03 -1.69
CA VAL A 17 -11.22 3.11 -2.01
C VAL A 17 -11.72 1.68 -1.92
N GLN A 18 -11.44 0.88 -2.94
CA GLN A 18 -11.77 -0.54 -2.96
C GLN A 18 -10.58 -1.36 -2.46
N ASP A 19 -10.68 -1.86 -1.24
CA ASP A 19 -9.62 -2.61 -0.56
C ASP A 19 -9.11 -3.81 -1.36
N CYS A 20 -10.01 -4.55 -2.02
CA CYS A 20 -9.65 -5.69 -2.85
C CYS A 20 -8.72 -5.29 -3.99
N LEU A 21 -9.05 -4.24 -4.74
CA LEU A 21 -8.24 -3.78 -5.86
C LEU A 21 -6.85 -3.29 -5.42
N VAL A 22 -6.79 -2.53 -4.31
CA VAL A 22 -5.53 -2.04 -3.75
C VAL A 22 -4.67 -3.22 -3.28
N ARG A 23 -5.28 -4.21 -2.60
CA ARG A 23 -4.61 -5.42 -2.16
C ARG A 23 -4.07 -6.23 -3.33
N ASP A 24 -4.87 -6.44 -4.37
CA ASP A 24 -4.48 -7.24 -5.53
C ASP A 24 -3.31 -6.59 -6.28
N LYS A 25 -3.34 -5.25 -6.44
CA LYS A 25 -2.21 -4.49 -6.99
C LYS A 25 -0.95 -4.64 -6.15
N ALA A 26 -1.04 -4.43 -4.83
CA ALA A 26 0.10 -4.55 -3.93
C ALA A 26 0.66 -5.99 -3.91
N GLN A 27 -0.21 -6.99 -3.89
CA GLN A 27 0.16 -8.41 -3.91
C GLN A 27 0.85 -8.79 -5.22
N ALA A 28 0.35 -8.33 -6.37
CA ALA A 28 0.97 -8.57 -7.66
C ALA A 28 2.38 -7.97 -7.73
N ILE A 29 2.56 -6.72 -7.28
CA ILE A 29 3.87 -6.05 -7.26
C ILE A 29 4.85 -6.79 -6.35
N LEU A 30 4.42 -7.14 -5.12
CA LEU A 30 5.26 -7.90 -4.19
C LEU A 30 5.70 -9.23 -4.79
N THR A 31 4.76 -9.99 -5.37
CA THR A 31 5.05 -11.31 -5.94
C THR A 31 6.01 -11.17 -7.12
N ASN A 32 5.73 -10.26 -8.06
CA ASN A 32 6.58 -10.07 -9.26
C ASN A 32 8.01 -9.64 -8.92
N LYS A 33 8.21 -8.87 -7.84
CA LYS A 33 9.54 -8.35 -7.47
C LYS A 33 10.33 -9.29 -6.57
N LEU A 34 9.65 -10.08 -5.74
CA LEU A 34 10.28 -10.80 -4.64
C LEU A 34 10.20 -12.32 -4.75
N GLN A 35 9.40 -12.88 -5.65
CA GLN A 35 9.21 -14.34 -5.75
C GLN A 35 10.51 -15.12 -5.97
N GLU A 36 11.47 -14.54 -6.72
CA GLU A 36 12.77 -15.16 -7.01
C GLU A 36 13.93 -14.48 -6.26
N ALA A 37 13.64 -13.54 -5.37
CA ALA A 37 14.66 -12.80 -4.63
C ALA A 37 15.14 -13.61 -3.41
N THR A 38 16.42 -13.45 -3.09
CA THR A 38 17.03 -13.93 -1.83
C THR A 38 17.28 -12.75 -0.89
N TYR A 39 17.23 -13.00 0.41
CA TYR A 39 17.50 -11.96 1.39
C TYR A 39 18.96 -11.48 1.32
N ASP A 40 19.13 -10.16 1.26
CA ASP A 40 20.42 -9.50 1.44
C ASP A 40 20.22 -8.22 2.27
N GLY A 41 20.87 -8.16 3.43
CA GLY A 41 20.74 -7.04 4.36
C GLY A 41 21.22 -5.69 3.79
N VAL A 42 22.08 -5.68 2.77
CA VAL A 42 22.61 -4.45 2.17
C VAL A 42 21.63 -3.88 1.13
N SER A 43 21.05 -4.73 0.28
CA SER A 43 20.10 -4.31 -0.76
C SER A 43 18.65 -4.20 -0.27
N SER A 44 18.28 -4.89 0.82
CA SER A 44 16.90 -4.90 1.35
C SER A 44 16.28 -3.51 1.57
N PRO A 45 16.99 -2.50 2.14
CA PRO A 45 16.42 -1.15 2.30
C PRO A 45 16.06 -0.48 0.96
N PHE A 46 16.91 -0.66 -0.06
CA PHE A 46 16.66 -0.14 -1.40
C PHE A 46 15.49 -0.85 -2.07
N LEU A 47 15.38 -2.17 -1.89
CA LEU A 47 14.23 -2.95 -2.36
C LEU A 47 12.93 -2.49 -1.68
N CYS A 48 12.92 -2.30 -0.36
CA CYS A 48 11.76 -1.76 0.36
C CYS A 48 11.33 -0.40 -0.21
N ALA A 49 12.27 0.52 -0.40
CA ALA A 49 11.98 1.85 -0.95
C ALA A 49 11.40 1.75 -2.38
N SER A 50 12.05 0.98 -3.25
CA SER A 50 11.60 0.79 -4.64
C SER A 50 10.21 0.18 -4.72
N ILE A 51 9.94 -0.87 -3.94
CA ILE A 51 8.62 -1.53 -3.90
C ILE A 51 7.57 -0.58 -3.34
N SER A 52 7.90 0.17 -2.28
CA SER A 52 6.95 1.13 -1.69
C SER A 52 6.54 2.23 -2.68
N GLU A 53 7.48 2.72 -3.49
CA GLU A 53 7.22 3.73 -4.51
C GLU A 53 6.39 3.16 -5.67
N GLU A 54 6.68 1.93 -6.10
CA GLU A 54 5.93 1.25 -7.15
C GLU A 54 4.49 0.96 -6.75
N ILE A 55 4.27 0.48 -5.52
CA ILE A 55 2.92 0.30 -4.95
C ILE A 55 2.22 1.65 -4.85
N LEU A 56 2.89 2.68 -4.33
CA LEU A 56 2.29 4.02 -4.21
C LEU A 56 1.84 4.56 -5.57
N LYS A 57 2.65 4.37 -6.61
CA LYS A 57 2.31 4.77 -7.98
C LYS A 57 1.10 3.98 -8.50
N ALA A 58 1.10 2.66 -8.37
CA ALA A 58 0.01 1.81 -8.84
C ALA A 58 -1.33 2.10 -8.12
N VAL A 59 -1.28 2.45 -6.84
CA VAL A 59 -2.49 2.83 -6.07
C VAL A 59 -2.99 4.21 -6.48
N LYS A 60 -2.09 5.17 -6.76
CA LYS A 60 -2.47 6.49 -7.29
C LYS A 60 -3.11 6.40 -8.69
N GLU A 61 -2.70 5.44 -9.50
CA GLU A 61 -3.29 5.20 -10.84
C GLU A 61 -4.76 4.73 -10.78
N LEU A 62 -5.25 4.27 -9.62
CA LEU A 62 -6.68 3.94 -9.42
C LEU A 62 -7.57 5.20 -9.33
N ASP A 63 -6.99 6.39 -9.21
CA ASP A 63 -7.64 7.70 -9.32
C ASP A 63 -8.83 7.91 -8.35
N TYR A 64 -8.75 7.39 -7.13
CA TYR A 64 -9.70 7.77 -6.07
C TYR A 64 -9.47 9.22 -5.64
N ASP A 65 -10.52 10.02 -5.66
CA ASP A 65 -10.46 11.43 -5.31
C ASP A 65 -10.39 11.65 -3.79
N ARG A 66 -9.69 12.70 -3.35
CA ARG A 66 -9.64 13.15 -1.94
C ARG A 66 -8.91 12.19 -0.97
N TYR A 67 -8.07 11.31 -1.49
CA TYR A 67 -7.24 10.39 -0.70
C TYR A 67 -5.75 10.73 -0.76
N LYS A 68 -5.08 10.63 0.39
CA LYS A 68 -3.63 10.53 0.55
C LYS A 68 -3.28 9.09 0.88
N TYR A 69 -2.15 8.62 0.36
CA TYR A 69 -1.71 7.25 0.54
C TYR A 69 -0.39 7.21 1.29
N VAL A 70 -0.29 6.27 2.22
CA VAL A 70 0.95 5.91 2.91
C VAL A 70 1.22 4.44 2.60
N VAL A 71 2.42 4.14 2.10
CA VAL A 71 2.86 2.77 1.82
C VAL A 71 4.07 2.49 2.69
N SER A 72 4.02 1.39 3.45
CA SER A 72 5.12 0.89 4.26
C SER A 72 5.43 -0.54 3.84
N VAL A 73 6.69 -0.82 3.51
CA VAL A 73 7.16 -2.16 3.15
C VAL A 73 8.16 -2.62 4.18
N LEU A 74 7.97 -3.84 4.66
CA LEU A 74 8.81 -4.49 5.65
C LEU A 74 9.31 -5.81 5.05
N ILE A 75 10.63 -5.99 4.99
CA ILE A 75 11.28 -7.24 4.62
C ILE A 75 12.03 -7.75 5.85
N VAL A 76 11.82 -9.02 6.21
CA VAL A 76 12.44 -9.64 7.39
C VAL A 76 12.96 -11.02 7.04
N GLU A 77 14.25 -11.24 7.29
CA GLU A 77 14.92 -12.53 7.14
C GLU A 77 14.23 -13.65 7.93
N LYS A 78 14.20 -14.87 7.40
CA LYS A 78 13.77 -16.06 8.13
C LYS A 78 14.94 -16.65 8.90
N ALA A 79 15.03 -16.29 10.17
CA ALA A 79 16.06 -16.72 11.12
C ALA A 79 15.45 -17.51 12.30
N ASN A 80 14.39 -18.29 12.04
CA ASN A 80 13.64 -19.05 13.07
C ASN A 80 13.08 -18.18 14.22
N GLN A 81 12.60 -16.98 13.89
CA GLN A 81 11.97 -16.06 14.82
C GLN A 81 10.47 -15.91 14.56
N ALA A 82 9.73 -15.52 15.60
CA ALA A 82 8.37 -15.05 15.46
C ALA A 82 8.34 -13.53 15.25
N MET A 83 7.44 -13.05 14.39
CA MET A 83 7.19 -11.63 14.17
C MET A 83 5.71 -11.32 14.26
N ILE A 84 5.38 -10.26 14.99
CA ILE A 84 4.03 -9.70 15.06
C ILE A 84 4.11 -8.23 14.64
N VAL A 85 3.29 -7.86 13.65
CA VAL A 85 3.16 -6.47 13.20
C VAL A 85 1.79 -5.97 13.61
N ALA A 86 1.76 -4.85 14.32
CA ALA A 86 0.53 -4.18 14.72
C ALA A 86 0.63 -2.70 14.39
N SER A 87 -0.43 -2.15 13.82
CA SER A 87 -0.62 -0.72 13.59
C SER A 87 -1.77 -0.22 14.45
N ARG A 88 -1.63 1.00 15.00
CA ARG A 88 -2.69 1.71 15.70
C ARG A 88 -2.85 3.08 15.05
N CYS A 89 -4.07 3.42 14.67
CA CYS A 89 -4.39 4.65 13.97
C CYS A 89 -5.59 5.31 14.64
N LEU A 90 -5.62 6.65 14.64
CA LEU A 90 -6.82 7.43 14.93
C LEU A 90 -7.28 8.04 13.61
N TRP A 91 -8.39 7.54 13.08
CA TRP A 91 -8.84 7.83 11.72
C TRP A 91 -10.36 7.72 11.60
N ASP A 92 -10.91 8.16 10.47
CA ASP A 92 -12.35 8.10 10.18
C ASP A 92 -12.72 6.72 9.62
N ASP A 93 -13.41 5.89 10.42
CA ASP A 93 -13.85 4.53 10.05
C ASP A 93 -14.73 4.48 8.80
N GLN A 94 -15.38 5.60 8.42
CA GLN A 94 -16.23 5.62 7.23
C GLN A 94 -15.46 5.96 5.95
N ARG A 95 -14.32 6.63 6.06
CA ARG A 95 -13.61 7.21 4.91
C ARG A 95 -12.23 6.60 4.73
N ASP A 96 -11.53 6.33 5.82
CA ASP A 96 -10.16 5.83 5.82
C ASP A 96 -10.14 4.31 5.77
N THR A 97 -9.14 3.75 5.09
CA THR A 97 -8.98 2.30 4.98
C THR A 97 -7.52 1.91 4.95
N TRP A 98 -7.26 0.62 5.19
CA TRP A 98 -5.95 0.02 5.04
C TRP A 98 -6.03 -1.37 4.46
N VAL A 99 -4.96 -1.76 3.78
CA VAL A 99 -4.79 -3.12 3.27
C VAL A 99 -3.38 -3.60 3.52
N SER A 100 -3.25 -4.90 3.75
CA SER A 100 -1.97 -5.58 3.80
C SER A 100 -1.85 -6.60 2.65
N ALA A 101 -0.63 -6.75 2.16
CA ALA A 101 -0.24 -7.78 1.21
C ALA A 101 1.03 -8.47 1.71
N LYS A 102 1.12 -9.79 1.54
CA LYS A 102 2.21 -10.60 2.10
C LYS A 102 2.82 -11.45 0.98
N CYS A 103 4.15 -11.44 0.90
CA CYS A 103 4.91 -12.39 0.11
C CYS A 103 5.86 -13.16 1.05
N GLU A 104 5.99 -14.45 0.84
CA GLU A 104 6.84 -15.31 1.63
C GLU A 104 7.73 -16.10 0.69
N THR A 105 9.05 -15.99 0.90
CA THR A 105 10.07 -16.71 0.15
C THR A 105 10.75 -17.73 1.07
N ASP A 106 11.72 -18.47 0.56
CA ASP A 106 12.49 -19.42 1.38
C ASP A 106 13.37 -18.71 2.42
N THR A 107 13.82 -17.49 2.13
CA THR A 107 14.84 -16.78 2.94
C THR A 107 14.28 -15.59 3.74
N PHE A 108 13.12 -15.03 3.38
CA PHE A 108 12.51 -13.90 4.09
C PHE A 108 10.99 -13.86 3.96
N ILE A 109 10.38 -12.96 4.73
CA ILE A 109 8.97 -12.57 4.62
C ILE A 109 8.92 -11.09 4.28
N ALA A 110 8.10 -10.72 3.31
CA ALA A 110 7.80 -9.34 2.95
C ALA A 110 6.33 -9.01 3.24
N LEU A 111 6.11 -7.86 3.85
CA LEU A 111 4.80 -7.31 4.16
C LEU A 111 4.71 -5.90 3.60
N ALA A 112 3.72 -5.64 2.75
CA ALA A 112 3.35 -4.29 2.36
C ALA A 112 2.06 -3.89 3.09
N LEU A 113 2.08 -2.69 3.67
CA LEU A 113 0.94 -2.04 4.30
C LEU A 113 0.64 -0.77 3.52
N VAL A 114 -0.59 -0.66 3.02
CA VAL A 114 -1.08 0.53 2.33
C VAL A 114 -2.21 1.12 3.16
N MET A 115 -2.09 2.39 3.53
CA MET A 115 -3.13 3.16 4.19
C MET A 115 -3.64 4.22 3.21
N ALA A 116 -4.95 4.35 3.10
CA ALA A 116 -5.61 5.43 2.36
C ALA A 116 -6.37 6.30 3.35
N CYS A 117 -5.91 7.54 3.51
CA CYS A 117 -6.49 8.53 4.41
C CYS A 117 -7.16 9.64 3.59
N TYR A 118 -8.42 9.89 3.89
CA TYR A 118 -9.17 11.03 3.40
C TYR A 118 -8.53 12.33 3.94
N TYR A 119 -8.33 13.33 3.09
CA TYR A 119 -7.53 14.51 3.46
C TYR A 119 -8.26 15.87 3.42
N ASP A 120 -9.51 15.90 2.95
CA ASP A 120 -10.17 17.16 2.55
C ASP A 120 -11.38 17.55 3.40
#